data_AF-A0A8K0NGY6-F1
#
_entry.id   AF-A0A8K0NGY6-F1
#
_cell.length_a   1.000
_cell.length_b   1.000
_cell.length_c   1.000
_cell.angle_alpha   90.00
_cell.angle_beta   90.00
_cell.angle_gamma   90.00
#
_symmetry.space_group_name_H-M   'P 1'
#
loop_
_entity.id
_entity.type
_entity.pdbx_description
1 polymer ?
#
loop_
_entity_poly.entity_id
_entity_poly.type
_entity_poly.pdbx_seq_one_letter_code
_entity_poly.pdbx_strand_id
1 'polypeptide(L)'
;LLFGQARYEGAATLLERALRVGGDFAWRPHCELCLGRTYARMGRVDEAKGLLGRLADEGMVEADAELVDLLGAEGREETEQRMYTAACHGRRDMFARLAERELEKTDGQRTAEDRRLWAMEWSRLADQRVEY
;
A
#
# COMPACT_ATOMS: atom_id res chain seq x y z
N LEU A 1 17.87 -18.83 11.47
CA LEU A 1 16.84 -18.29 12.39
C LEU A 1 15.47 -18.80 11.96
N LEU A 2 14.79 -19.56 12.82
CA LEU A 2 13.39 -20.04 12.67
C LEU A 2 12.33 -18.92 12.65
N PHE A 3 12.75 -17.68 12.40
CA PHE A 3 11.93 -16.47 12.32
C PHE A 3 11.57 -16.11 10.86
N GLY A 4 12.32 -16.66 9.89
CA GLY A 4 12.30 -16.19 8.49
C GLY A 4 11.38 -16.93 7.52
N GLN A 5 10.85 -18.12 7.83
CA GLN A 5 10.14 -18.93 6.81
C GLN A 5 8.83 -19.62 7.24
N ALA A 6 8.54 -19.85 8.53
CA ALA A 6 7.53 -20.87 8.86
C ALA A 6 6.14 -20.39 9.30
N ARG A 7 5.81 -19.09 9.28
CA ARG A 7 4.43 -18.62 9.58
C ARG A 7 3.71 -18.00 8.39
N TYR A 8 4.43 -17.55 7.37
CA TYR A 8 3.82 -17.01 6.15
C TYR A 8 3.33 -18.11 5.22
N GLU A 9 4.10 -19.19 5.04
CA GLU A 9 3.64 -20.36 4.26
C GLU A 9 2.38 -20.99 4.87
N GLY A 10 2.36 -21.16 6.20
CA GLY A 10 1.19 -21.65 6.92
C GLY A 10 -0.01 -20.70 6.82
N ALA A 11 0.22 -19.39 6.94
CA ALA A 11 -0.84 -18.38 6.77
C ALA A 11 -1.40 -18.39 5.34
N ALA A 12 -0.55 -18.44 4.32
CA ALA A 12 -0.95 -18.52 2.92
C ALA A 12 -1.80 -19.77 2.69
N THR A 13 -1.33 -20.94 3.14
CA THR A 13 -2.06 -22.21 3.00
C THR A 13 -3.45 -22.14 3.65
N LEU A 14 -3.55 -21.55 4.85
CA LEU A 14 -4.83 -21.42 5.55
C LEU A 14 -5.78 -20.45 4.84
N LEU A 15 -5.27 -19.31 4.37
CA LEU A 15 -6.06 -18.31 3.64
C LEU A 15 -6.52 -18.85 2.29
N GLU A 16 -5.65 -19.50 1.52
CA GLU A 16 -6.00 -20.18 0.27
C GLU A 16 -7.08 -21.24 0.49
N ARG A 17 -6.98 -22.02 1.58
CA ARG A 17 -8.00 -23.00 1.93
C ARG A 17 -9.33 -22.33 2.31
N ALA A 18 -9.30 -21.26 3.09
CA ALA A 18 -10.50 -20.51 3.46
C ALA A 18 -11.21 -19.94 2.22
N LEU A 19 -10.46 -19.35 1.29
CA LEU A 19 -10.97 -18.80 0.02
C LEU A 19 -11.51 -19.85 -0.94
N ARG A 20 -11.03 -21.10 -0.83
CA ARG A 20 -11.53 -22.23 -1.63
C ARG A 20 -12.83 -22.80 -1.08
N VAL A 21 -12.97 -22.85 0.24
CA VAL A 21 -14.11 -23.49 0.92
C VAL A 21 -15.26 -22.51 1.15
N GLY A 22 -14.95 -21.28 1.55
CA GLY A 22 -15.91 -20.18 1.62
C GLY A 22 -16.02 -19.58 0.23
N GLY A 23 -17.15 -19.76 -0.45
CA GLY A 23 -17.42 -19.18 -1.76
C GLY A 23 -17.44 -17.65 -1.74
N ASP A 24 -18.61 -17.03 -1.89
CA ASP A 24 -18.75 -15.60 -1.67
C ASP A 24 -19.18 -15.34 -0.23
N PHE A 25 -18.25 -14.84 0.59
CA PHE A 25 -18.48 -14.52 2.00
C PHE A 25 -17.97 -13.12 2.29
N ALA A 26 -18.64 -12.40 3.20
CA ALA A 26 -18.37 -10.98 3.44
C ALA A 26 -16.90 -10.65 3.78
N TRP A 27 -16.18 -11.59 4.39
CA TRP A 27 -14.77 -11.42 4.77
C TRP A 27 -13.78 -11.79 3.67
N ARG A 28 -14.25 -12.23 2.50
CA ARG A 28 -13.41 -12.68 1.39
C ARG A 28 -12.40 -11.62 0.95
N PRO A 29 -12.77 -10.35 0.68
CA PRO A 29 -11.81 -9.34 0.28
C PRO A 29 -10.71 -9.11 1.33
N HIS A 30 -11.07 -9.22 2.61
CA HIS A 30 -10.10 -9.10 3.71
C HIS A 30 -9.14 -10.29 3.78
N CYS A 31 -9.63 -11.51 3.55
CA CYS A 31 -8.78 -12.70 3.44
C CYS A 31 -7.82 -12.59 2.25
N GLU A 32 -8.30 -12.07 1.12
CA GLU A 32 -7.50 -11.82 -0.07
C GLU A 32 -6.44 -10.73 0.18
N LEU A 33 -6.77 -9.64 0.88
CA LEU A 33 -5.80 -8.62 1.29
C LEU A 33 -4.69 -9.21 2.17
N CYS A 34 -5.06 -10.01 3.17
CA CYS A 34 -4.12 -10.70 4.05
C CYS A 34 -3.24 -11.69 3.28
N LEU A 35 -3.80 -12.37 2.27
CA LEU A 35 -3.04 -13.28 1.42
C LEU A 35 -2.04 -12.51 0.54
N GLY A 36 -2.44 -11.37 -0.04
CA GLY A 36 -1.55 -10.51 -0.82
C GLY A 36 -0.36 -10.00 0.01
N ARG A 37 -0.61 -9.53 1.23
CA ARG A 37 0.45 -9.17 2.21
C ARG A 37 1.37 -10.35 2.53
N THR A 38 0.80 -11.55 2.67
CA THR A 38 1.56 -12.75 2.98
C THR A 38 2.48 -13.12 1.81
N TYR A 39 1.98 -13.07 0.58
CA TYR A 39 2.79 -13.27 -0.63
C TYR A 39 3.92 -12.24 -0.74
N ALA A 40 3.65 -10.96 -0.50
CA ALA A 40 4.67 -9.93 -0.46
C ALA A 40 5.80 -10.26 0.53
N ARG A 41 5.45 -10.68 1.75
CA ARG A 41 6.42 -11.08 2.79
C ARG A 41 7.21 -12.34 2.44
N MET A 42 6.66 -13.21 1.59
CA MET A 42 7.34 -14.41 1.07
C MET A 42 8.21 -14.13 -0.16
N GLY A 43 8.25 -12.89 -0.67
CA GLY A 43 8.95 -12.57 -1.92
C GLY A 43 8.18 -13.00 -3.19
N ARG A 44 6.94 -13.47 -3.04
CA ARG A 44 6.02 -13.80 -4.14
C ARG A 44 5.38 -12.53 -4.69
N VAL A 45 6.21 -11.63 -5.22
CA VAL A 45 5.82 -10.24 -5.55
C VAL A 45 4.76 -10.17 -6.64
N ASP A 46 4.87 -10.97 -7.70
CA ASP A 46 3.90 -10.93 -8.82
C ASP A 46 2.51 -11.40 -8.38
N GLU A 47 2.46 -12.43 -7.54
CA GLU A 47 1.20 -12.96 -6.99
C GLU A 47 0.57 -11.97 -6.00
N ALA A 48 1.39 -11.28 -5.21
CA ALA A 48 0.94 -10.19 -4.36
C ALA A 48 0.36 -9.04 -5.20
N LYS A 49 1.08 -8.59 -6.23
CA LYS A 49 0.63 -7.52 -7.13
C LYS A 49 -0.68 -7.87 -7.83
N GLY A 50 -0.81 -9.08 -8.37
CA GLY A 50 -2.03 -9.51 -9.05
C GLY A 50 -3.25 -9.53 -8.11
N LEU A 51 -3.08 -10.06 -6.89
CA LEU A 51 -4.17 -10.14 -5.93
C LEU A 51 -4.56 -8.77 -5.38
N LEU A 52 -3.58 -7.95 -4.99
CA LEU A 52 -3.82 -6.61 -4.47
C LEU A 52 -4.34 -5.67 -5.56
N GLY A 53 -3.86 -5.83 -6.81
CA GLY A 53 -4.34 -5.07 -7.97
C GLY A 53 -5.83 -5.23 -8.18
N ARG A 54 -6.31 -6.49 -8.21
CA ARG A 54 -7.74 -6.77 -8.33
C ARG A 54 -8.54 -6.18 -7.17
N LEU A 55 -8.06 -6.31 -5.92
CA LEU A 55 -8.76 -5.74 -4.77
C LEU A 55 -8.83 -4.21 -4.81
N ALA A 56 -7.77 -3.56 -5.29
CA ALA A 56 -7.75 -2.12 -5.51
C ALA A 56 -8.76 -1.71 -6.59
N ASP A 57 -8.83 -2.46 -7.70
CA ASP A 57 -9.80 -2.22 -8.78
C ASP A 57 -11.25 -2.44 -8.30
N GLU A 58 -11.46 -3.30 -7.29
CA GLU A 58 -12.73 -3.50 -6.58
C GLU A 58 -13.02 -2.42 -5.52
N GLY A 59 -12.12 -1.45 -5.33
CA GLY A 59 -12.29 -0.30 -4.43
C GLY A 59 -11.72 -0.49 -3.02
N MET A 60 -10.93 -1.54 -2.77
CA MET A 60 -10.28 -1.75 -1.47
C MET A 60 -9.06 -0.85 -1.31
N VAL A 61 -9.25 0.29 -0.65
CA VAL A 61 -8.27 1.35 -0.42
C VAL A 61 -6.96 0.84 0.19
N GLU A 62 -7.03 -0.13 1.10
CA GLU A 62 -5.85 -0.72 1.71
C GLU A 62 -4.97 -1.44 0.67
N ALA A 63 -5.56 -2.01 -0.38
CA ALA A 63 -4.81 -2.72 -1.41
C ALA A 63 -3.97 -1.77 -2.27
N ASP A 64 -4.48 -0.57 -2.59
CA ASP A 64 -3.68 0.47 -3.27
C ASP A 64 -2.45 0.86 -2.45
N ALA A 65 -2.61 1.04 -1.14
CA ALA A 65 -1.49 1.39 -0.28
C ALA A 65 -0.44 0.27 -0.17
N GLU A 66 -0.84 -1.00 -0.17
CA GLU A 66 0.10 -2.13 -0.21
C GLU A 66 0.81 -2.23 -1.57
N LEU A 67 0.10 -1.96 -2.68
CA LEU A 67 0.70 -1.94 -4.03
C LEU A 67 1.75 -0.86 -4.17
N VAL A 68 1.54 0.31 -3.57
CA VAL A 68 2.51 1.40 -3.55
C VAL A 68 3.87 0.95 -3.00
N ASP A 69 3.88 0.07 -2.00
CA ASP A 69 5.11 -0.47 -1.42
C ASP A 69 5.75 -1.56 -2.29
N LEU A 70 4.97 -2.21 -3.18
CA LEU A 70 5.42 -3.29 -4.06
C LEU A 70 5.83 -2.85 -5.47
N LEU A 71 5.28 -1.75 -5.98
CA LEU A 71 5.54 -1.26 -7.34
C LEU A 71 6.93 -0.62 -7.49
N GLY A 72 7.54 -0.18 -6.39
CA GLY A 72 8.90 0.37 -6.40
C GLY A 72 9.05 1.59 -7.32
N ALA A 73 10.23 1.74 -7.95
CA ALA A 73 10.53 2.86 -8.85
C ALA A 73 10.14 2.61 -10.31
N GLU A 74 9.97 1.36 -10.73
CA GLU A 74 9.74 0.99 -12.13
C GLU A 74 8.32 1.33 -12.61
N GLY A 75 7.35 1.41 -11.71
CA GLY A 75 5.96 1.80 -11.99
C GLY A 75 5.62 3.20 -11.47
N ARG A 76 6.45 4.21 -11.73
CA ARG A 76 6.31 5.54 -11.11
C ARG A 76 4.91 6.16 -11.26
N GLU A 77 4.38 6.20 -12.49
CA GLU A 77 3.08 6.81 -12.79
C GLU A 77 1.94 6.03 -12.12
N GLU A 78 1.94 4.69 -12.25
CA GLU A 78 0.97 3.85 -11.56
C GLU A 78 1.05 4.02 -10.03
N THR A 79 2.26 4.12 -9.48
CA THR A 79 2.46 4.32 -8.04
C THR A 79 1.91 5.67 -7.58
N GLU A 80 2.15 6.74 -8.34
CA GLU A 80 1.61 8.07 -8.03
C GLU A 80 0.07 8.06 -8.09
N GLN A 81 -0.51 7.44 -9.11
CA GLN A 81 -1.97 7.31 -9.25
C GLN A 81 -2.58 6.53 -8.08
N ARG A 82 -1.99 5.39 -7.70
CA ARG A 82 -2.47 4.58 -6.56
C ARG A 82 -2.32 5.31 -5.22
N MET A 83 -1.22 6.05 -5.02
CA MET A 83 -1.07 6.92 -3.85
C MET A 83 -2.19 7.96 -3.78
N TYR A 84 -2.52 8.61 -4.90
CA TYR A 84 -3.59 9.62 -4.96
C TYR A 84 -4.96 9.01 -4.64
N THR A 85 -5.31 7.88 -5.26
CA THR A 85 -6.54 7.13 -4.98
C THR A 85 -6.62 6.81 -3.49
N ALA A 86 -5.59 6.17 -2.93
CA ALA A 86 -5.57 5.82 -1.51
C ALA A 86 -5.71 7.06 -0.59
N ALA A 87 -5.02 8.16 -0.90
CA ALA A 87 -5.09 9.41 -0.16
C ALA A 87 -6.53 9.97 -0.11
N CYS A 88 -7.17 10.08 -1.28
CA CYS A 88 -8.54 10.58 -1.42
C CYS A 88 -9.56 9.69 -0.70
N HIS A 89 -9.28 8.40 -0.54
CA HIS A 89 -10.15 7.45 0.12
C HIS A 89 -9.78 7.17 1.60
N GLY A 90 -8.97 8.03 2.23
CA GLY A 90 -8.77 8.06 3.68
C GLY A 90 -7.39 7.64 4.17
N ARG A 91 -6.51 7.15 3.29
CA ARG A 91 -5.08 6.92 3.61
C ARG A 91 -4.28 8.19 3.49
N ARG A 92 -4.57 9.15 4.39
CA ARG A 92 -3.97 10.50 4.41
C ARG A 92 -2.43 10.49 4.44
N ASP A 93 -1.82 9.43 4.98
CA ASP A 93 -0.38 9.22 4.95
C ASP A 93 0.20 9.21 3.52
N MET A 94 -0.61 8.87 2.52
CA MET A 94 -0.20 8.93 1.11
C MET A 94 0.00 10.36 0.59
N PHE A 95 -0.70 11.37 1.11
CA PHE A 95 -0.44 12.77 0.73
C PHE A 95 0.96 13.21 1.15
N ALA A 96 1.42 12.81 2.33
CA ALA A 96 2.80 13.06 2.76
C ALA A 96 3.80 12.36 1.82
N ARG A 97 3.59 11.08 1.47
CA ARG A 97 4.48 10.37 0.54
C ARG A 97 4.53 10.99 -0.86
N LEU A 98 3.39 11.49 -1.37
CA LEU A 98 3.31 12.24 -2.62
C LEU A 98 4.11 13.55 -2.54
N ALA A 99 3.94 14.31 -1.45
CA ALA A 99 4.68 15.55 -1.25
C ALA A 99 6.19 15.31 -1.10
N GLU A 100 6.62 14.26 -0.39
CA GLU A 100 8.05 13.87 -0.31
C GLU A 100 8.63 13.63 -1.71
N ARG A 101 7.90 12.89 -2.56
CA ARG A 101 8.31 12.61 -3.94
C ARG A 101 8.39 13.86 -4.80
N GLU A 102 7.45 14.80 -4.67
CA GLU A 102 7.52 16.08 -5.39
C GLU A 102 8.71 16.94 -4.93
N LEU A 103 9.01 16.92 -3.63
CA LEU A 103 10.17 17.60 -3.07
C LEU A 103 11.50 16.97 -3.53
N GLU A 104 11.55 15.65 -3.72
CA GLU A 104 12.69 14.97 -4.33
C GLU A 104 12.92 15.40 -5.79
N LYS A 105 11.85 15.68 -6.55
CA LYS A 105 11.96 16.18 -7.94
C LYS A 105 12.53 17.60 -8.00
N THR A 106 12.19 18.43 -7.02
CA THR A 106 12.44 19.88 -7.06
C THR A 106 13.70 20.31 -6.32
N ASP A 107 14.25 19.51 -5.40
CA ASP A 107 15.38 19.95 -4.57
C ASP A 107 16.33 18.81 -4.15
N GLY A 108 17.46 18.73 -4.85
CA GLY A 108 18.56 17.83 -4.50
C GLY A 108 19.41 18.29 -3.30
N GLN A 109 19.19 19.49 -2.78
CA GLN A 109 20.00 20.07 -1.69
C GLN A 109 19.36 19.90 -0.31
N ARG A 110 18.05 19.61 -0.23
CA ARG A 110 17.34 19.34 1.05
C ARG A 110 17.63 17.94 1.57
N THR A 111 17.79 17.84 2.89
CA THR A 111 17.93 16.55 3.57
C THR A 111 16.61 15.76 3.50
N ALA A 112 16.67 14.43 3.64
CA ALA A 112 15.47 13.60 3.66
C ALA A 112 14.53 13.95 4.82
N GLU A 113 15.09 14.37 5.96
CA GLU A 113 14.32 14.81 7.14
C GLU A 113 13.56 16.11 6.87
N ASP A 114 14.22 17.09 6.23
CA ASP A 114 13.56 18.34 5.84
C ASP A 114 12.43 18.09 4.84
N ARG A 115 12.63 17.20 3.86
CA ARG A 115 11.59 16.84 2.89
C ARG A 115 10.38 16.21 3.56
N ARG A 116 10.60 15.30 4.51
CA ARG A 116 9.54 14.66 5.29
C ARG A 116 8.75 15.68 6.12
N LEU A 117 9.42 16.64 6.75
CA LEU A 117 8.77 17.70 7.51
C LEU A 117 7.84 18.54 6.61
N TRP A 118 8.37 19.03 5.48
CA TRP A 118 7.58 19.82 4.53
C TRP A 118 6.41 19.04 3.93
N ALA A 119 6.62 17.76 3.64
CA ALA A 119 5.56 16.89 3.16
C ALA A 119 4.42 16.72 4.17
N MET A 120 4.75 16.59 5.46
CA MET A 120 3.74 16.56 6.52
C MET A 120 2.98 17.89 6.60
N GLU A 121 3.66 19.03 6.52
CA GLU A 121 3.02 20.35 6.55
C GLU A 121 2.12 20.57 5.32
N TRP A 122 2.57 20.18 4.13
CA TRP A 122 1.76 20.25 2.90
C TRP A 122 0.57 19.32 2.97
N SER A 123 0.72 18.13 3.53
CA SER A 123 -0.39 17.22 3.75
C SER A 123 -1.43 17.78 4.71
N ARG A 124 -1.06 18.66 5.66
CA ARG A 124 -2.05 19.32 6.54
C ARG A 124 -2.99 20.21 5.75
N LEU A 125 -2.54 20.88 4.69
CA LEU A 125 -3.39 21.70 3.80
C LEU A 125 -4.55 20.91 3.18
N ALA A 126 -4.38 19.59 3.00
CA ALA A 126 -5.44 18.71 2.53
C ALA A 126 -6.44 18.29 3.64
N ASP A 127 -6.15 18.59 4.91
CA ASP A 127 -7.02 18.30 6.04
C ASP A 127 -7.90 19.50 6.37
N GLN A 128 -9.19 19.39 6.04
CA GLN A 128 -10.21 20.40 6.32
C GLN A 128 -10.50 20.61 7.81
N ARG A 129 -9.93 19.78 8.69
CA ARG A 129 -10.12 19.84 10.15
C ARG A 129 -9.06 20.68 10.87
N VAL A 130 -8.02 21.12 10.16
CA VAL A 130 -6.96 21.94 10.74
C VAL A 130 -7.36 23.40 10.61
N GLU A 131 -7.49 24.11 11.73
CA GLU A 131 -7.60 25.57 11.75
C GLU A 131 -6.20 26.17 11.53
N TYR A 132 -6.10 27.16 10.64
CA TYR A 132 -4.87 27.85 10.26
C TYR A 132 -4.76 29.24 10.88
#